data_AF-A0ABD5FLY0-F1
#
_entry.id   AF-A0ABD5FLY0-F1
#
_cell.length_a   1.000
_cell.length_b   1.000
_cell.length_c   1.000
_cell.angle_alpha   90.00
_cell.angle_beta   90.00
_cell.angle_gamma   90.00
#
_symmetry.space_group_name_H-M   'P 1'
#
loop_
_entity.id
_entity.type
_entity.pdbx_description
1 polymer ?
#
loop_
_entity_poly.entity_id
_entity_poly.type
_entity_poly.pdbx_seq_one_letter_code
_entity_poly.pdbx_strand_id
1 'polypeptide(L)' 'MTKGEKKPLYEVVILETEYDRYLLMDLGQKCYEIVPEYENDGYSKQWFTEEEIKAIDERLWQFAVFVPEKVYEQ' A
#
# COMPACT_ATOMS: atom_id res chain seq x y z
N MET A 1 23.32 -7.73 -18.75
CA MET A 1 22.78 -6.65 -17.91
C MET A 1 21.29 -6.92 -17.77
N THR A 2 20.89 -7.63 -16.72
CA THR A 2 19.49 -7.96 -16.48
C THR A 2 18.72 -6.69 -16.15
N LYS A 3 17.63 -6.41 -16.87
CA LYS A 3 16.68 -5.34 -16.54
C LYS A 3 16.34 -5.47 -15.05
N GLY A 4 16.56 -4.40 -14.28
CA GLY A 4 16.40 -4.41 -12.82
C GLY A 4 15.04 -4.95 -12.41
N GLU A 5 15.04 -6.00 -11.58
CA GLU A 5 13.84 -6.56 -11.00
C GLU A 5 13.21 -5.50 -10.08
N LYS A 6 12.00 -5.02 -10.42
CA LYS A 6 11.21 -4.19 -9.52
C LYS A 6 10.76 -5.07 -8.35
N LYS A 7 10.95 -4.60 -7.11
CA LYS A 7 10.43 -5.31 -5.94
C LYS A 7 8.89 -5.39 -6.02
N PRO A 8 8.28 -6.50 -5.61
CA PRO A 8 6.82 -6.59 -5.52
C PRO A 8 6.29 -5.53 -4.55
N LEU A 9 5.13 -4.99 -4.89
CA LEU A 9 4.44 -3.94 -4.17
C LEU A 9 3.06 -4.45 -3.74
N TYR A 10 2.58 -3.93 -2.63
CA TYR A 10 1.39 -4.39 -1.93
C TYR A 10 0.60 -3.19 -1.40
N GLU A 11 -0.72 -3.35 -1.32
CA GLU A 11 -1.60 -2.51 -0.50
C GLU A 11 -1.88 -3.22 0.81
N VAL A 12 -1.99 -2.48 1.91
CA VAL A 12 -2.39 -3.05 3.20
C VAL A 12 -3.86 -2.71 3.42
N VAL A 13 -4.73 -3.70 3.27
CA VAL A 13 -6.20 -3.54 3.31
C VAL A 13 -6.73 -3.97 4.67
N ILE A 14 -7.12 -3.00 5.50
CA ILE A 14 -7.55 -3.27 6.87
C ILE A 14 -9.03 -3.69 6.91
N LEU A 15 -9.85 -3.06 6.08
CA LEU A 15 -11.27 -3.36 5.96
C LEU A 15 -11.68 -3.16 4.50
N GLU A 16 -12.42 -4.13 3.96
CA GLU A 16 -13.03 -4.05 2.64
C GLU A 16 -14.50 -4.45 2.75
N THR A 17 -15.37 -3.54 2.34
CA THR A 17 -16.83 -3.72 2.32
C THR A 17 -17.35 -3.48 0.91
N GLU A 18 -18.65 -3.68 0.70
CA GLU A 18 -19.27 -3.36 -0.60
C GLU A 18 -19.26 -1.86 -0.95
N TYR A 19 -19.05 -0.98 0.03
CA TYR A 19 -19.14 0.48 -0.15
C TYR A 19 -17.81 1.21 0.05
N ASP A 20 -16.87 0.61 0.77
CA ASP A 20 -15.68 1.31 1.23
C ASP A 20 -14.51 0.36 1.49
N ARG A 21 -13.29 0.90 1.36
CA ARG A 21 -12.02 0.21 1.57
C ARG A 21 -11.11 1.08 2.42
N TYR A 22 -10.60 0.54 3.51
CA TYR A 22 -9.69 1.24 4.42
C TYR A 22 -8.27 0.72 4.20
N LEU A 23 -7.38 1.62 3.83
CA LEU A 23 -6.00 1.31 3.45
C LEU A 23 -5.01 1.97 4.41
N LEU A 24 -3.88 1.31 4.62
CA LEU A 24 -2.69 2.00 5.11
C LEU A 24 -2.19 2.98 4.04
N MET A 25 -1.99 4.23 4.44
CA MET A 25 -1.37 5.25 3.59
C MET A 25 -0.24 5.94 4.33
N ASP A 26 0.79 6.35 3.59
CA ASP A 26 1.80 7.30 4.06
C ASP A 26 1.39 8.70 3.59
N LEU A 27 0.88 9.50 4.52
CA LEU A 27 0.44 10.88 4.31
C LEU A 27 1.63 11.86 4.16
N GLY A 28 2.86 11.33 4.12
CA GLY A 28 4.09 12.08 4.02
C GLY A 28 4.87 12.08 5.34
N GLN A 29 6.20 12.24 5.23
CA GLN A 29 7.11 12.27 6.38
C GLN A 29 6.99 11.06 7.32
N LYS A 30 6.59 9.88 6.80
CA LYS A 30 6.33 8.67 7.58
C LYS A 30 5.15 8.80 8.56
N CYS A 31 4.17 9.63 8.23
CA CYS A 31 2.90 9.69 8.92
C CYS A 31 1.99 8.61 8.33
N TYR A 32 1.85 7.48 9.03
CA TYR A 32 1.06 6.35 8.56
C TYR A 32 -0.32 6.35 9.19
N GLU A 33 -1.36 6.36 8.36
CA GLU A 33 -2.75 6.33 8.81
C GLU A 33 -3.56 5.28 8.06
N ILE A 34 -4.63 4.80 8.70
CA ILE A 34 -5.63 3.94 8.08
C ILE A 34 -6.80 4.83 7.72
N VAL A 35 -6.97 5.11 6.43
CA VAL A 35 -7.98 6.05 5.92
C VAL A 35 -8.81 5.38 4.83
N PRO A 36 -10.04 5.85 4.58
CA PRO A 36 -10.82 5.40 3.44
C PRO A 36 -10.08 5.67 2.12
N GLU A 37 -10.12 4.73 1.18
CA GLU A 37 -9.42 4.82 -0.11
C GLU A 37 -9.86 6.04 -0.91
N TYR A 38 -11.14 6.41 -0.84
CA TYR A 38 -11.68 7.59 -1.53
C TYR A 38 -11.13 8.91 -0.98
N GLU A 39 -10.58 8.95 0.23
CA GLU A 39 -9.94 10.15 0.79
C GLU A 39 -8.50 10.35 0.28
N ASN A 40 -7.93 9.37 -0.42
CA ASN A 40 -6.55 9.50 -0.92
C ASN A 40 -6.43 10.57 -2.01
N ASP A 41 -7.43 10.68 -2.90
CA ASP A 41 -7.40 11.50 -4.12
C ASP A 41 -6.09 11.38 -4.95
N GLY A 42 -5.32 10.30 -4.76
CA GLY A 42 -4.02 10.05 -5.38
C GLY A 42 -2.81 10.79 -4.78
N TYR A 43 -2.96 11.46 -3.63
CA TYR A 43 -1.88 12.28 -3.04
C TYR A 43 -0.92 11.51 -2.12
N SER A 44 -1.42 10.49 -1.43
CA SER A 44 -0.66 9.72 -0.45
C SER A 44 -0.18 8.40 -1.03
N LYS A 45 1.00 7.95 -0.58
CA LYS A 45 1.54 6.66 -1.01
C LYS A 45 0.71 5.54 -0.40
N GLN A 46 0.15 4.66 -1.25
CA GLN A 46 -0.65 3.51 -0.86
C GLN A 46 0.01 2.15 -1.16
N TRP A 47 1.12 2.14 -1.91
CA TRP A 47 1.84 0.93 -2.31
C TRP A 47 3.16 0.80 -1.56
N PHE A 48 3.38 -0.35 -0.94
CA PHE A 48 4.55 -0.62 -0.11
C PHE A 48 5.20 -1.94 -0.51
N THR A 49 6.51 -2.03 -0.32
CA THR A 49 7.22 -3.32 -0.35
C THR A 49 6.99 -4.09 0.96
N GLU A 50 7.24 -5.40 0.95
CA GLU A 50 7.18 -6.23 2.17
C GLU A 50 8.10 -5.68 3.29
N GLU A 51 9.31 -5.25 2.93
CA GLU A 51 10.28 -4.66 3.87
C GLU A 51 9.72 -3.38 4.51
N GLU A 52 9.06 -2.51 3.74
CA GLU A 52 8.45 -1.29 4.25
C GLU A 52 7.29 -1.59 5.20
N ILE A 53 6.40 -2.52 4.84
CA ILE A 53 5.26 -2.92 5.70
C ILE A 53 5.78 -3.44 7.04
N LYS A 54 6.77 -4.34 7.02
CA LYS A 54 7.35 -4.91 8.24
C LYS A 54 8.12 -3.89 9.08
N ALA A 55 8.69 -2.85 8.45
CA ALA A 55 9.35 -1.76 9.15
C ALA A 55 8.35 -0.81 9.84
N ILE A 56 7.12 -0.67 9.31
CA ILE A 56 6.02 0.05 9.96
C ILE A 56 5.52 -0.77 11.14
N ASP A 57 5.05 -1.99 10.87
CA ASP A 57 4.64 -2.98 11.87
C ASP A 57 4.49 -4.36 11.20
N GLU A 58 5.23 -5.37 11.68
CA GLU A 58 5.19 -6.73 11.13
C GLU A 58 3.79 -7.34 11.10
N ARG A 59 2.91 -6.96 12.03
CA ARG A 59 1.52 -7.44 12.07
C ARG A 59 0.71 -7.01 10.86
N LEU A 60 1.10 -5.93 10.17
CA LEU A 60 0.39 -5.44 8.99
C LEU A 60 0.56 -6.37 7.77
N TRP A 61 1.60 -7.21 7.76
CA TRP A 61 1.88 -8.12 6.65
C TRP A 61 0.73 -9.09 6.36
N GLN A 62 -0.03 -9.49 7.39
CA GLN A 62 -1.17 -10.39 7.21
C GLN A 62 -2.32 -9.77 6.39
N PHE A 63 -2.33 -8.45 6.22
CA PHE A 63 -3.33 -7.69 5.46
C PHE A 63 -2.80 -7.23 4.08
N ALA A 64 -1.58 -7.63 3.71
CA ALA A 64 -0.95 -7.20 2.47
C ALA A 64 -1.55 -7.93 1.26
N VAL A 65 -2.04 -7.16 0.29
CA VAL A 65 -2.58 -7.63 -0.98
C VAL A 65 -1.63 -7.22 -2.10
N PHE A 66 -1.17 -8.20 -2.87
CA PHE A 66 -0.25 -7.97 -3.99
C PHE A 66 -0.90 -7.08 -5.06
N VAL A 67 -0.18 -6.04 -5.48
CA VAL A 67 -0.62 -5.18 -6.56
C VAL A 67 0.14 -5.53 -7.86
N PRO A 68 -0.54 -5.90 -8.95
CA PRO A 68 0.11 -6.23 -10.21
C PRO A 68 0.77 -5.01 -10.88
N GLU A 69 1.89 -5.22 -11.59
CA GLU A 69 2.65 -4.13 -12.25
C GLU A 69 1.85 -3.21 -13.17
N LYS A 70 0.72 -3.69 -13.72
CA LYS A 70 -0.12 -2.92 -14.64
C LYS A 70 -0.92 -1.78 -13.97
N VAL A 71 -0.90 -1.69 -12.65
CA VAL A 71 -1.68 -0.69 -11.89
C VAL A 71 -0.85 0.57 -11.57
N TYR A 72 0.48 0.51 -11.64
CA TYR A 72 1.38 1.59 -11.22
C TYR A 72 1.73 2.63 -12.31
N GLU A 73 1.27 2.45 -13.55
CA GLU A 73 1.65 3.30 -14.71
C GLU A 73 0.67 4.46 -14.97
N GLN A 74 0.02 5.01 -13.94
CA GLN A 74 -0.83 6.20 -14.04
C GLN A 74 -0.11 7.45 -13.54
#